data_AF-A0AAU8LYV1-F1
#
_entry.id   AF-A0AAU8LYV1-F1
#
_cell.length_a   1.000
_cell.length_b   1.000
_cell.length_c   1.000
_cell.angle_alpha   90.00
_cell.angle_beta   90.00
_cell.angle_gamma   90.00
#
_symmetry.space_group_name_H-M   'P 1'
#
loop_
_entity.id
_entity.type
_entity.pdbx_description
1 polymer ?
#
loop_
_entity_poly.entity_id
_entity_poly.type
_entity_poly.pdbx_seq_one_letter_code
_entity_poly.pdbx_strand_id
1 'polypeptide(L)'
;MRCYWLGLATIFLFLSLDEAFIIHEGLGDYTEKHIKTSGLLQATGLLYFPWVLPYMVLTSILGLLYFRFIFNLPRKTTILLVSSAIIFLTGAVFFDMLGGKEAELHGYYSITYTVLYTLEEFLEMIGVVLLIYTLLDYIKQKFGTLCLSLEVKKP
;
A
#
# COMPACT_ATOMS: atom_id res chain seq x y z
N MET A 1 19.07 -3.65 -13.75
CA MET A 1 17.93 -2.81 -14.19
C MET A 1 16.64 -3.62 -14.35
N ARG A 2 16.58 -4.66 -15.21
CA ARG A 2 15.35 -5.47 -15.42
C ARG A 2 14.84 -6.21 -14.17
N CYS A 3 15.72 -6.81 -13.37
CA CYS A 3 15.30 -7.59 -12.19
C CYS A 3 14.63 -6.73 -11.10
N TYR A 4 15.05 -5.47 -10.92
CA TYR A 4 14.40 -4.54 -9.98
C TYR A 4 12.96 -4.22 -10.41
N TRP A 5 12.74 -3.97 -11.70
CA TRP A 5 11.39 -3.74 -12.22
C TRP A 5 10.51 -4.99 -12.15
N LEU A 6 11.07 -6.18 -12.40
CA LEU A 6 10.34 -7.44 -12.22
C LEU A 6 9.95 -7.66 -10.76
N GLY A 7 10.88 -7.41 -9.82
CA GLY A 7 10.58 -7.50 -8.39
C GLY A 7 9.49 -6.53 -7.94
N LEU A 8 9.56 -5.26 -8.37
CA LEU A 8 8.49 -4.29 -8.11
C LEU A 8 7.17 -4.70 -8.74
N ALA A 9 7.18 -5.24 -9.95
CA ALA A 9 5.96 -5.73 -10.60
C ALA A 9 5.32 -6.88 -9.81
N THR A 10 6.12 -7.83 -9.30
CA THR A 10 5.63 -8.92 -8.44
C THR A 10 5.05 -8.38 -7.13
N ILE A 11 5.73 -7.42 -6.49
CA ILE A 11 5.25 -6.79 -5.25
C ILE A 11 3.93 -6.05 -5.49
N PHE A 12 3.85 -5.21 -6.52
CA PHE A 12 2.63 -4.46 -6.82
C PHE A 12 1.48 -5.35 -7.28
N LEU A 13 1.77 -6.47 -7.94
CA LEU A 13 0.76 -7.47 -8.26
C LEU A 13 0.21 -8.11 -6.99
N PHE A 14 1.07 -8.50 -6.04
CA PHE A 14 0.63 -8.99 -4.75
C PHE A 14 -0.23 -7.96 -4.01
N LEU A 15 0.24 -6.70 -3.91
CA LEU A 15 -0.52 -5.62 -3.28
C LEU A 15 -1.86 -5.37 -3.98
N SER A 16 -1.92 -5.44 -5.31
CA SER A 16 -3.20 -5.29 -6.03
C SER A 16 -4.20 -6.41 -5.74
N LEU A 17 -3.72 -7.63 -5.46
CA LEU A 17 -4.58 -8.74 -5.05
C LEU A 17 -5.02 -8.57 -3.58
N ASP A 18 -4.12 -8.10 -2.73
CA ASP A 18 -4.41 -7.78 -1.34
C ASP A 18 -5.57 -6.80 -1.23
N GLU A 19 -5.52 -5.68 -1.97
CA GLU A 19 -6.60 -4.70 -2.06
C GLU A 19 -7.89 -5.28 -2.66
N ALA A 20 -7.79 -6.01 -3.78
CA ALA A 20 -8.97 -6.53 -4.48
C ALA A 20 -9.76 -7.56 -3.67
N PHE A 21 -9.08 -8.30 -2.79
CA PHE A 21 -9.67 -9.35 -1.96
C PHE A 21 -9.70 -9.00 -0.48
N ILE A 22 -9.23 -7.80 -0.10
CA ILE A 22 -9.22 -7.31 1.27
C ILE A 22 -8.48 -8.29 2.21
N ILE A 23 -7.32 -8.78 1.74
CA ILE A 23 -6.61 -9.88 2.41
C ILE A 23 -6.02 -9.39 3.74
N HIS A 24 -5.48 -8.17 3.79
CA HIS A 24 -4.86 -7.62 4.99
C HIS A 24 -5.87 -7.43 6.14
N GLU A 25 -7.13 -7.05 5.87
CA GLU A 25 -8.16 -7.02 6.92
C GLU A 25 -8.43 -8.42 7.48
N GLY A 26 -8.59 -9.41 6.59
CA GLY A 26 -8.79 -10.80 6.99
C GLY A 26 -7.62 -11.36 7.81
N LEU A 27 -6.39 -10.95 7.48
CA LEU A 27 -5.20 -11.24 8.28
C LEU A 27 -5.22 -10.53 9.62
N GLY A 28 -5.64 -9.26 9.69
CA GLY A 28 -5.82 -8.53 10.93
C GLY A 28 -6.77 -9.23 11.87
N ASP A 29 -7.96 -9.56 11.39
CA ASP A 29 -8.99 -10.32 12.10
C ASP A 29 -8.49 -11.67 12.63
N TYR A 30 -7.79 -12.42 11.78
CA TYR A 30 -7.26 -13.74 12.13
C TYR A 30 -6.16 -13.64 13.18
N THR A 31 -5.19 -12.73 12.97
CA THR A 31 -4.05 -12.56 13.86
C THR A 31 -4.47 -12.03 15.23
N GLU A 32 -5.43 -11.09 15.27
CA GLU A 32 -6.02 -10.61 16.52
C GLU A 32 -6.67 -11.75 17.31
N LYS A 33 -7.56 -12.53 16.69
CA LYS A 33 -8.24 -13.67 17.33
C LYS A 33 -7.24 -14.71 17.84
N HIS A 34 -6.21 -15.01 17.06
CA HIS A 34 -5.23 -16.03 17.41
C HIS A 34 -4.29 -15.57 18.53
N ILE A 35 -3.84 -14.32 18.50
CA ILE A 35 -2.96 -13.75 19.53
C ILE A 35 -3.68 -13.60 20.86
N LYS A 36 -4.94 -13.14 20.86
CA LYS A 36 -5.79 -13.10 22.07
C LYS A 36 -5.98 -14.49 22.68
N THR A 37 -6.17 -15.52 21.85
CA THR A 37 -6.43 -16.89 22.31
C THR A 37 -5.16 -17.58 22.81
N SER A 38 -4.00 -17.29 22.21
CA SER A 38 -2.73 -17.95 22.54
C SER A 38 -2.05 -17.39 23.80
N GLY A 39 -2.38 -16.17 24.22
CA GLY A 39 -1.74 -15.50 25.37
C GLY A 39 -0.25 -15.17 25.17
N LEU A 40 0.28 -15.38 23.96
CA LEU A 40 1.69 -15.17 23.63
C LEU A 40 2.09 -13.69 23.57
N LEU A 41 1.13 -12.81 23.26
CA LEU A 41 1.34 -11.36 23.14
C LEU A 41 0.05 -10.62 23.52
N GLN A 42 0.16 -9.57 24.35
CA GLN A 42 -0.95 -8.63 24.55
C GLN A 42 -0.88 -7.58 23.43
N ALA A 43 -1.52 -7.88 22.30
CA ALA A 43 -1.74 -6.89 21.25
C ALA A 43 -2.79 -5.88 21.74
N THR A 44 -2.34 -4.70 22.15
CA THR A 44 -3.19 -3.63 22.71
C THR A 44 -2.80 -2.28 22.12
N GLY A 45 -3.75 -1.35 22.09
CA GLY A 45 -3.57 0.02 21.63
C GLY A 45 -3.21 0.09 20.15
N LEU A 46 -2.12 0.78 19.83
CA LEU A 46 -1.71 1.02 18.44
C LEU A 46 -1.23 -0.24 17.71
N LEU A 47 -0.94 -1.33 18.43
CA LEU A 47 -0.57 -2.63 17.84
C LEU A 47 -1.68 -3.67 18.03
N TYR A 48 -2.92 -3.20 18.21
CA TYR A 48 -4.09 -4.07 18.35
C TYR A 48 -4.25 -5.00 17.15
N PHE A 49 -3.89 -4.53 15.96
CA PHE A 49 -3.73 -5.33 14.74
C PHE A 49 -2.27 -5.77 14.58
N PRO A 50 -1.93 -7.03 14.93
CA PRO A 50 -0.53 -7.44 15.05
C PRO A 50 0.16 -7.64 13.70
N TRP A 51 -0.62 -7.80 12.63
CA TRP A 51 -0.14 -8.01 11.27
C TRP A 51 0.65 -6.81 10.72
N VAL A 52 0.38 -5.60 11.22
CA VAL A 52 1.07 -4.36 10.86
C VAL A 52 2.57 -4.46 11.11
N LEU A 53 2.99 -5.11 12.20
CA LEU A 53 4.39 -5.17 12.59
C LEU A 53 5.26 -5.98 11.59
N PRO A 54 4.90 -7.22 11.19
CA PRO A 54 5.56 -7.92 10.09
C PRO A 54 5.63 -7.10 8.80
N TYR A 55 4.53 -6.45 8.40
CA TYR A 55 4.47 -5.70 7.15
C TYR A 55 5.33 -4.44 7.18
N MET A 56 5.40 -3.73 8.32
CA MET A 56 6.32 -2.61 8.51
C MET A 56 7.79 -3.04 8.37
N VAL A 57 8.17 -4.18 8.95
CA VAL A 57 9.53 -4.71 8.86
C VAL A 57 9.86 -5.08 7.41
N LEU A 58 8.97 -5.84 6.75
CA LEU A 58 9.15 -6.24 5.35
C LEU A 58 9.24 -5.03 4.42
N THR A 59 8.35 -4.05 4.58
CA THR A 59 8.34 -2.81 3.79
C THR A 59 9.59 -1.99 4.01
N SER A 60 10.10 -1.91 5.25
CA SER A 60 11.35 -1.21 5.56
C SER A 60 12.55 -1.88 4.90
N ILE A 61 12.62 -3.22 4.94
CA ILE A 61 13.68 -3.99 4.25
C ILE A 61 13.61 -3.75 2.74
N LEU A 62 12.42 -3.83 2.14
CA LEU A 62 12.22 -3.53 0.73
C LEU A 62 12.65 -2.09 0.39
N GLY A 63 12.27 -1.11 1.21
CA GLY A 63 12.68 0.27 1.07
C GLY A 63 14.20 0.42 1.04
N LEU A 64 14.92 -0.25 1.95
CA LEU A 64 16.39 -0.25 1.99
C LEU A 64 17.02 -0.92 0.76
N LEU A 65 16.49 -2.07 0.33
CA LEU A 65 16.98 -2.80 -0.84
C LEU A 65 16.79 -2.00 -2.15
N TYR A 66 15.67 -1.30 -2.27
CA TYR A 66 15.32 -0.52 -3.45
C TYR A 66 15.75 0.94 -3.36
N PHE A 67 16.24 1.43 -2.21
CA PHE A 67 16.65 2.81 -1.99
C PHE A 67 17.58 3.28 -3.11
N ARG A 68 18.70 2.59 -3.31
CA ARG A 68 19.69 3.01 -4.32
C ARG A 68 19.12 2.97 -5.74
N PHE A 69 18.18 2.08 -6.03
CA PHE A 69 17.51 2.01 -7.33
C PHE A 69 16.56 3.19 -7.54
N ILE A 70 15.72 3.51 -6.54
CA ILE A 70 14.74 4.60 -6.59
C ILE A 70 15.43 5.97 -6.73
N PHE A 71 16.53 6.19 -6.03
CA PHE A 71 17.29 7.44 -6.09
C PHE A 71 18.13 7.60 -7.38
N ASN A 72 18.26 6.54 -8.18
CA ASN A 72 18.89 6.61 -9.51
C ASN A 72 17.89 6.93 -10.64
N LEU A 73 16.59 7.05 -10.33
CA LEU A 73 15.56 7.46 -11.30
C LEU A 73 15.59 8.98 -11.53
N PRO A 74 14.95 9.49 -12.60
CA PRO A 74 14.77 10.92 -12.79
C PRO A 74 14.13 11.58 -11.56
N ARG A 75 14.63 12.75 -11.15
CA ARG A 75 14.23 13.44 -9.91
C ARG A 75 12.71 13.56 -9.75
N LYS A 76 11.99 13.86 -10.84
CA LYS A 76 10.53 13.94 -10.84
C LYS A 76 9.88 12.59 -10.49
N THR A 77 10.33 11.51 -11.11
CA THR A 77 9.84 10.14 -10.84
C THR A 77 10.14 9.71 -9.42
N THR A 78 11.35 9.99 -8.91
CA THR A 78 11.71 9.67 -7.52
C THR A 78 10.80 10.38 -6.52
N ILE A 79 10.57 11.68 -6.69
CA ILE A 79 9.69 12.46 -5.79
C ILE A 79 8.28 11.88 -5.80
N LEU A 80 7.70 11.65 -6.98
CA LEU A 80 6.33 11.14 -7.07
C LEU A 80 6.20 9.72 -6.50
N LEU A 81 7.20 8.85 -6.72
CA LEU A 81 7.19 7.47 -6.23
C LEU A 81 7.36 7.40 -4.70
N VAL A 82 8.20 8.28 -4.13
CA VAL A 82 8.34 8.39 -2.68
C VAL A 82 7.07 8.99 -2.07
N SER A 83 6.50 10.03 -2.67
CA SER A 83 5.23 10.61 -2.21
C SER A 83 4.09 9.60 -2.26
N SER A 84 3.97 8.80 -3.32
CA SER A 84 2.93 7.76 -3.40
C SER A 84 3.10 6.71 -2.30
N ALA A 85 4.33 6.30 -2.02
CA ALA A 85 4.62 5.35 -0.94
C ALA A 85 4.30 5.95 0.45
N ILE A 86 4.66 7.21 0.71
CA ILE A 86 4.37 7.86 1.99
C ILE A 86 2.85 7.98 2.19
N ILE A 87 2.11 8.42 1.17
CA ILE A 87 0.66 8.56 1.26
C ILE A 87 0.00 7.19 1.55
N PHE A 88 0.38 6.16 0.78
CA PHE A 88 -0.13 4.80 0.97
C PHE A 88 0.17 4.28 2.38
N LEU A 89 1.44 4.34 2.82
CA LEU A 89 1.84 3.87 4.16
C LEU A 89 1.25 4.69 5.30
N THR A 90 0.83 5.93 5.05
CA THR A 90 0.10 6.71 6.06
C THR A 90 -1.28 6.10 6.30
N GLY A 91 -1.99 5.65 5.26
CA GLY A 91 -3.22 4.87 5.41
C GLY A 91 -2.92 3.53 6.11
N ALA A 92 -2.22 2.65 5.41
CA ALA A 92 -1.94 1.25 5.76
C ALA A 92 -1.28 1.01 7.13
N VAL A 93 -0.65 2.03 7.71
CA VAL A 93 0.04 1.90 9.00
C VAL A 93 -0.55 2.88 10.01
N PHE A 94 -0.52 4.18 9.72
CA PHE A 94 -0.87 5.16 10.74
C PHE A 94 -2.37 5.17 11.05
N PHE A 95 -3.23 5.15 10.02
CA PHE A 95 -4.67 5.11 10.24
C PHE A 95 -5.15 3.74 10.70
N ASP A 96 -4.58 2.65 10.19
CA ASP A 96 -4.88 1.29 10.67
C ASP A 96 -4.56 1.13 12.17
N MET A 97 -3.38 1.61 12.62
CA MET A 97 -2.99 1.58 14.04
C MET A 97 -3.95 2.40 14.94
N LEU A 98 -4.45 3.54 14.43
CA LEU A 98 -5.46 4.33 15.15
C LEU A 98 -6.83 3.63 15.16
N GLY A 99 -7.21 3.02 14.03
CA GLY A 99 -8.42 2.21 13.88
C GLY A 99 -8.43 1.03 14.85
N GLY A 100 -7.31 0.30 14.95
CA GLY A 100 -7.15 -0.80 15.89
C GLY A 100 -7.30 -0.38 17.35
N LYS A 101 -6.72 0.76 17.74
CA LYS A 101 -6.92 1.31 19.09
C LYS A 101 -8.39 1.66 19.36
N GLU A 102 -9.08 2.23 18.38
CA GLU A 102 -10.50 2.57 18.52
C GLU A 102 -11.39 1.33 18.56
N ALA A 103 -11.08 0.31 17.73
CA ALA A 103 -11.75 -0.98 17.72
C ALA A 103 -11.61 -1.70 19.07
N GLU A 104 -10.44 -1.62 19.72
CA GLU A 104 -10.23 -2.16 21.06
C GLU A 104 -11.13 -1.50 22.10
N LEU A 105 -11.24 -0.17 22.07
CA LEU A 105 -11.92 0.61 23.10
C LEU A 105 -13.43 0.66 22.93
N HIS A 106 -13.90 0.79 21.68
CA HIS A 106 -15.30 1.09 21.36
C HIS A 106 -15.92 0.12 20.34
N GLY A 107 -15.15 -0.86 19.86
CA GLY A 107 -15.59 -1.82 18.84
C GLY A 107 -15.61 -1.26 17.42
N TYR A 108 -15.79 -2.14 16.45
CA TYR A 108 -15.78 -1.83 15.00
C TYR A 108 -17.00 -1.04 14.51
N TYR A 109 -18.04 -0.87 15.34
CA TYR A 109 -19.26 -0.15 14.96
C TYR A 109 -19.29 1.31 15.44
N SER A 110 -18.21 1.80 16.04
CA SER A 110 -18.11 3.19 16.46
C SER A 110 -18.01 4.11 15.24
N ILE A 111 -18.60 5.31 15.32
CA ILE A 111 -18.51 6.31 14.25
C ILE A 111 -17.05 6.68 13.99
N THR A 112 -16.25 6.78 15.06
CA THR A 112 -14.83 7.08 14.99
C THR A 112 -14.07 6.01 14.19
N TYR A 113 -14.32 4.72 14.46
CA TYR A 113 -13.70 3.62 13.72
C TYR A 113 -14.03 3.72 12.23
N THR A 114 -15.31 3.90 11.89
CA THR A 114 -15.74 4.04 10.48
C THR A 114 -15.05 5.21 9.77
N VAL A 115 -14.88 6.35 10.46
CA VAL A 115 -14.17 7.50 9.90
C VAL A 115 -12.68 7.21 9.70
N LEU A 116 -12.02 6.58 10.67
CA LEU A 116 -10.60 6.22 10.57
C LEU A 116 -10.36 5.22 9.44
N TYR A 117 -11.17 4.18 9.36
CA TYR A 117 -11.15 3.19 8.28
C TYR A 117 -11.41 3.82 6.91
N THR A 118 -12.35 4.77 6.82
CA THR A 118 -12.59 5.49 5.56
C THR A 118 -11.38 6.35 5.15
N LEU A 119 -10.67 6.95 6.12
CA LEU A 119 -9.48 7.76 5.85
C LEU A 119 -8.28 6.91 5.45
N GLU A 120 -8.13 5.74 6.07
CA GLU A 120 -7.15 4.71 5.70
C GLU A 120 -7.28 4.34 4.23
N GLU A 121 -8.43 3.78 3.86
CA GLU A 121 -8.78 3.37 2.50
C GLU A 121 -8.61 4.52 1.48
N PHE A 122 -9.06 5.71 1.85
CA PHE A 122 -8.94 6.88 0.98
C PHE A 122 -7.49 7.25 0.68
N LEU A 123 -6.60 7.20 1.69
CA LEU A 123 -5.19 7.49 1.51
C LEU A 123 -4.49 6.41 0.70
N GLU A 124 -4.82 5.14 0.92
CA GLU A 124 -4.29 4.03 0.11
C GLU A 124 -4.64 4.20 -1.36
N MET A 125 -5.91 4.48 -1.67
CA MET A 125 -6.35 4.69 -3.05
C MET A 125 -5.69 5.91 -3.70
N ILE A 126 -5.48 7.01 -2.97
CA ILE A 126 -4.69 8.15 -3.47
C ILE A 126 -3.25 7.73 -3.77
N GLY A 127 -2.63 6.98 -2.86
CA GLY A 127 -1.28 6.45 -3.02
C GLY A 127 -1.16 5.61 -4.29
N VAL A 128 -2.12 4.71 -4.53
CA VAL A 128 -2.18 3.85 -5.72
C VAL A 128 -2.35 4.68 -7.00
N VAL A 129 -3.28 5.63 -7.02
CA VAL A 129 -3.49 6.51 -8.19
C VAL A 129 -2.22 7.29 -8.52
N LEU A 130 -1.55 7.85 -7.52
CA LEU A 130 -0.30 8.57 -7.70
C LEU A 130 0.83 7.65 -8.18
N LEU A 131 0.91 6.42 -7.68
CA LEU A 131 1.87 5.41 -8.14
C LEU A 131 1.65 5.07 -9.63
N ILE A 132 0.40 4.79 -10.03
CA ILE A 132 0.05 4.50 -11.43
C ILE A 132 0.43 5.67 -12.33
N TYR A 133 0.05 6.90 -11.94
CA TYR A 133 0.44 8.11 -12.66
C TYR A 133 1.97 8.19 -12.84
N THR A 134 2.71 7.95 -11.75
CA THR A 134 4.18 8.01 -11.74
C THR A 134 4.81 7.01 -12.70
N LEU A 135 4.30 5.78 -12.72
CA LEU A 135 4.80 4.71 -13.60
C LEU A 135 4.48 5.02 -15.06
N LEU A 136 3.28 5.50 -15.37
CA LEU A 136 2.90 5.90 -16.73
C LEU A 136 3.72 7.10 -17.24
N ASP A 137 3.93 8.11 -16.39
CA ASP A 137 4.78 9.26 -16.71
C ASP A 137 6.23 8.84 -16.95
N TYR A 138 6.76 7.92 -16.14
CA TYR A 138 8.11 7.36 -16.35
C TYR A 138 8.23 6.56 -17.65
N ILE A 139 7.23 5.74 -17.98
CA ILE A 139 7.18 4.99 -19.25
C ILE A 139 7.17 5.96 -20.43
N LYS A 140 6.33 7.00 -20.39
CA LYS A 140 6.26 8.04 -21.42
C LYS A 140 7.59 8.75 -21.61
N GLN A 141 8.26 9.14 -20.52
CA GLN A 141 9.58 9.78 -20.58
C GLN A 141 10.65 8.87 -21.21
N LYS A 142 10.57 7.56 -20.96
CA LYS A 142 11.60 6.60 -21.39
C LYS A 142 11.40 6.04 -22.79
N PHE A 143 10.16 5.83 -23.20
CA PHE A 143 9.82 5.12 -24.44
C PHE A 143 9.00 5.98 -25.43
N GLY A 144 8.64 7.21 -25.07
CA GLY A 144 7.78 8.07 -25.88
C GLY A 144 6.29 7.76 -25.73
N THR A 145 5.48 8.34 -26.61
CA THR A 145 4.01 8.23 -26.56
C THR A 145 3.53 7.11 -27.49
N LEU A 146 2.68 6.21 -27.00
CA LEU A 146 1.98 5.24 -27.83
C LEU A 146 0.79 5.92 -28.52
N CYS A 147 0.77 5.94 -29.85
CA CYS A 147 -0.36 6.48 -30.63
C CYS A 147 -1.04 5.34 -31.38
N LEU A 148 -2.29 5.04 -31.02
CA LEU A 148 -3.14 4.08 -31.73
C LEU A 148 -4.05 4.87 -32.67
N SER A 149 -3.83 4.76 -33.98
CA SER A 149 -4.72 5.31 -35.00
C SER A 149 -5.57 4.18 -35.57
N LEU A 150 -6.89 4.37 -35.58
CA LEU A 150 -7.82 3.47 -36.25
C LEU A 150 -8.15 4.06 -37.61
N GLU A 151 -7.63 3.43 -38.67
CA GLU A 151 -7.98 3.78 -40.03
C GLU A 151 -9.25 3.02 -40.42
N VAL A 152 -10.39 3.72 -40.40
CA VAL A 152 -11.67 3.15 -40.85
C VAL A 152 -11.66 3.12 -42.37
N LYS A 153 -11.55 1.91 -42.94
CA LYS A 153 -11.65 1.68 -44.38
C LYS A 153 -13.04 2.10 -44.87
N LYS A 154 -13.12 3.18 -45.65
CA LYS A 154 -14.38 3.61 -46.28
C LYS A 154 -14.84 2.57 -47.33
N PRO A 155 -16.16 2.34 -47.47
CA PRO A 155 -16.73 1.36 -48.38
C PRO A 155 -16.48 1.71 -49.86
#